data_AF-A0A9E6SPF9-F1
#
_entry.id   AF-A0A9E6SPF9-F1
#
_cell.length_a   1.000
_cell.length_b   1.000
_cell.length_c   1.000
_cell.angle_alpha   90.00
_cell.angle_beta   90.00
_cell.angle_gamma   90.00
#
_symmetry.space_group_name_H-M   'P 1'
#
loop_
_entity.id
_entity.type
_entity.pdbx_description
1 polymer ?
#
loop_
_entity_poly.entity_id
_entity_poly.type
_entity_poly.pdbx_seq_one_letter_code
_entity_poly.pdbx_strand_id
1 'polypeptide(L)'
;MKKKQTDEIDHLLELTRDLQRTRADFENYRKRAEIEKQQMMERGEEKMVLKLLPIIDTIERAISHAPGELSENQWVQGVVGLAKQLSATLAELGVTRIDAAPGVQFNPSFSSSSAV
;
A
#
# COMPACT_ATOMS: atom_id res chain seq x y z
N MET A 1 24.88 21.62 55.87
CA MET A 1 24.00 22.34 54.92
C MET A 1 24.46 22.19 53.47
N LYS A 2 25.74 22.49 53.12
CA LYS A 2 26.22 22.41 51.72
C LYS A 2 26.06 21.04 51.03
N LYS A 3 26.36 19.93 51.72
CA LYS A 3 26.28 18.57 51.15
C LYS A 3 24.86 18.18 50.71
N LYS A 4 23.86 18.44 51.55
CA LYS A 4 22.44 18.20 51.25
C LYS A 4 21.96 19.01 50.03
N GLN A 5 22.45 20.25 49.89
CA GLN A 5 22.11 21.11 48.76
C GLN A 5 22.77 20.62 47.45
N THR A 6 23.97 20.06 47.52
CA THR A 6 24.62 19.41 46.37
C THR A 6 23.88 18.15 45.94
N ASP A 7 23.50 17.29 46.88
CA ASP A 7 22.74 16.07 46.60
C ASP A 7 21.38 16.38 45.95
N GLU A 8 20.70 17.45 46.39
CA GLU A 8 19.44 17.92 45.79
C GLU A 8 19.64 18.45 44.35
N ILE A 9 20.74 19.15 44.07
CA ILE A 9 21.07 19.64 42.72
C ILE A 9 21.37 18.48 41.79
N ASP A 10 22.15 17.50 42.24
CA ASP A 10 22.50 16.32 41.44
C ASP A 10 21.26 15.50 41.10
N HIS A 11 20.34 15.33 42.05
CA HIS A 11 19.06 14.67 41.81
C HIS A 11 18.19 15.42 40.80
N LEU A 12 18.12 16.76 40.88
CA LEU A 12 17.40 17.58 39.89
C LEU A 12 18.00 17.47 38.49
N LEU A 13 19.33 17.39 38.38
CA LEU A 13 20.03 17.21 37.10
C LEU A 13 19.75 15.84 36.49
N GLU A 14 19.75 14.78 37.31
CA GLU A 14 19.36 13.43 36.90
C GLU A 14 17.93 13.42 36.37
N LEU A 15 16.97 13.96 37.13
CA LEU A 15 15.56 14.04 36.73
C LEU A 15 15.36 14.83 35.43
N THR A 16 16.12 15.92 35.26
CA THR A 16 16.08 16.72 34.03
C THR A 16 16.61 15.95 32.82
N ARG A 17 17.69 15.17 32.99
CA ARG A 17 18.24 14.32 31.93
C ARG A 17 17.26 13.22 31.55
N ASP A 18 16.64 12.58 32.53
CA ASP A 18 15.64 11.53 32.29
C ASP A 18 14.41 12.08 31.56
N LEU A 19 13.96 13.28 31.92
CA LEU A 19 12.88 13.96 31.22
C LEU A 19 13.25 14.27 29.76
N GLN A 20 14.47 14.78 29.53
CA GLN A 20 14.96 15.06 28.17
C GLN A 20 15.04 13.79 27.33
N ARG A 21 15.56 12.69 27.91
CA ARG A 21 15.62 11.39 27.25
C ARG A 21 14.24 10.85 26.92
N THR A 22 13.32 10.86 27.89
CA THR A 22 11.94 10.41 27.71
C THR A 22 11.22 11.21 26.62
N ARG A 23 11.46 12.53 26.57
CA ARG A 23 10.93 13.39 25.51
C ARG A 23 11.48 13.00 24.14
N ALA A 24 12.79 12.77 24.04
CA ALA A 24 13.41 12.33 22.78
C ALA A 24 12.89 10.97 22.33
N ASP A 25 12.74 10.01 23.26
CA ASP A 25 12.19 8.69 22.98
C ASP A 25 10.73 8.78 22.50
N PHE A 26 9.94 9.67 23.09
CA PHE A 26 8.55 9.92 22.67
C PHE A 26 8.48 10.55 21.27
N GLU A 27 9.33 11.54 20.97
CA GLU A 27 9.39 12.15 19.64
C GLU A 27 9.80 11.13 18.56
N ASN A 28 10.75 10.24 18.87
CA ASN A 28 11.16 9.15 17.99
C ASN A 28 10.04 8.12 17.79
N TYR A 29 9.36 7.73 18.88
CA TYR A 29 8.19 6.85 18.80
C TYR A 29 7.11 7.43 17.90
N ARG A 30 6.77 8.72 18.07
CA ARG A 30 5.73 9.38 17.27
C ARG A 30 6.09 9.38 15.78
N LYS A 31 7.34 9.69 15.43
CA LYS A 31 7.81 9.63 14.04
C LYS A 31 7.70 8.21 13.46
N ARG A 32 8.10 7.20 14.25
CA ARG A 32 8.01 5.80 13.82
C ARG A 32 6.56 5.36 13.63
N ALA A 33 5.67 5.72 14.55
CA ALA A 33 4.26 5.37 14.48
C ALA A 33 3.57 5.97 13.25
N GLU A 34 3.92 7.20 12.85
CA GLU A 34 3.37 7.81 11.63
C GLU A 34 3.85 7.06 10.37
N ILE A 35 5.12 6.68 10.32
CA ILE A 35 5.68 5.89 9.22
C ILE A 35 5.00 4.52 9.13
N GLU A 36 4.85 3.82 10.27
CA GLU A 36 4.18 2.52 10.32
C GLU A 36 2.72 2.61 9.86
N LYS A 37 2.00 3.66 10.28
CA LYS A 37 0.63 3.92 9.84
C LYS A 37 0.55 4.10 8.33
N GLN A 38 1.44 4.92 7.75
CA GLN A 38 1.48 5.13 6.30
C GLN A 38 1.75 3.82 5.56
N GLN A 39 2.72 3.03 6.01
CA GLN A 39 3.03 1.72 5.44
C GLN A 39 1.86 0.73 5.55
N MET A 40 1.10 0.77 6.66
CA MET A 40 -0.09 -0.07 6.81
C MET A 40 -1.21 0.32 5.84
N MET A 41 -1.39 1.62 5.57
CA MET A 41 -2.35 2.10 4.58
C MET A 41 -1.96 1.64 3.18
N GLU A 42 -0.70 1.83 2.78
CA GLU A 42 -0.17 1.39 1.48
C GLU A 42 -0.32 -0.13 1.28
N ARG A 43 0.06 -0.94 2.27
CA ARG A 43 -0.13 -2.41 2.22
C ARG A 43 -1.59 -2.82 2.18
N GLY A 44 -2.47 -2.04 2.82
CA GLY A 44 -3.91 -2.28 2.81
C GLY A 44 -4.51 -2.10 1.42
N GLU A 45 -4.12 -1.03 0.72
CA GLU A 45 -4.51 -0.74 -0.65
C GLU A 45 -4.03 -1.83 -1.62
N GLU A 46 -2.76 -2.23 -1.53
CA GLU A 46 -2.19 -3.33 -2.33
C GLU A 46 -2.98 -4.63 -2.13
N LYS A 47 -3.22 -5.03 -0.87
CA LYS A 47 -3.95 -6.26 -0.54
C LYS A 47 -5.39 -6.24 -1.06
N MET A 48 -6.03 -5.08 -1.07
CA MET A 48 -7.37 -4.90 -1.62
C MET A 48 -7.37 -5.12 -3.14
N VAL A 49 -6.45 -4.46 -3.85
CA VAL A 49 -6.30 -4.58 -5.31
C VAL A 49 -6.03 -6.03 -5.71
N LEU A 50 -5.07 -6.69 -5.05
CA LEU A 50 -4.73 -8.10 -5.32
C LEU A 50 -5.92 -9.05 -5.18
N LYS A 51 -6.83 -8.79 -4.23
CA LYS A 51 -8.05 -9.59 -4.07
C LYS A 51 -9.09 -9.35 -5.16
N LEU A 52 -9.07 -8.18 -5.81
CA LEU A 52 -9.99 -7.84 -6.90
C LEU A 52 -9.50 -8.33 -8.26
N LEU A 53 -8.18 -8.51 -8.45
CA LEU A 53 -7.60 -8.98 -9.72
C LEU A 53 -8.30 -10.23 -10.32
N PRO A 54 -8.59 -11.31 -9.57
CA PRO A 54 -9.23 -12.49 -10.14
C PRO A 54 -10.65 -12.23 -10.68
N ILE A 55 -11.34 -11.24 -10.11
CA ILE A 55 -12.68 -10.83 -10.54
C ILE A 55 -12.55 -10.06 -11.86
N ILE A 56 -11.60 -9.13 -11.94
CA ILE A 56 -11.27 -8.38 -13.16
C ILE A 56 -10.91 -9.35 -14.29
N ASP A 57 -10.00 -10.30 -14.03
CA ASP A 57 -9.60 -11.32 -15.01
C ASP A 57 -10.79 -12.16 -15.50
N THR A 58 -11.74 -12.44 -14.61
CA THR A 58 -12.96 -13.18 -14.96
C THR A 58 -13.91 -12.36 -15.83
N ILE A 59 -14.06 -11.07 -15.55
CA ILE A 59 -14.85 -10.16 -16.39
C ILE A 59 -14.23 -10.06 -17.78
N GLU A 60 -12.91 -9.87 -17.87
CA GLU A 60 -12.19 -9.80 -19.14
C GLU A 60 -12.30 -11.11 -19.93
N ARG A 61 -12.17 -12.25 -19.25
CA ARG A 61 -12.37 -13.57 -19.88
C ARG A 61 -13.81 -13.74 -20.39
N ALA A 62 -14.81 -13.32 -19.62
CA ALA A 62 -16.20 -13.40 -20.06
C ALA A 62 -16.46 -12.55 -21.31
N ILE A 63 -15.87 -11.36 -21.36
CA ILE A 63 -15.95 -10.47 -22.52
C ILE A 63 -15.24 -11.08 -23.74
N SER A 64 -14.04 -11.64 -23.57
CA SER A 64 -13.28 -12.21 -24.68
C SER A 64 -13.88 -13.49 -25.26
N HIS A 65 -14.69 -14.20 -24.47
CA HIS A 65 -15.42 -15.40 -24.89
C HIS A 65 -16.87 -15.12 -25.32
N ALA A 66 -17.27 -13.83 -25.39
CA ALA A 66 -18.59 -13.48 -25.89
C ALA A 66 -18.77 -13.99 -27.34
N PRO A 67 -19.88 -14.69 -27.65
CA PRO A 67 -20.15 -15.13 -29.02
C PRO A 67 -20.11 -13.96 -30.00
N GLY A 68 -19.47 -14.14 -31.16
CA GLY A 68 -19.34 -13.08 -32.17
C GLY A 68 -20.67 -12.50 -32.64
N GLU A 69 -21.73 -13.31 -32.66
CA GLU A 69 -23.11 -12.90 -32.98
C GLU A 69 -23.68 -11.88 -31.99
N LEU A 70 -23.16 -11.84 -30.76
CA LEU A 70 -23.56 -10.91 -29.71
C LEU A 70 -22.66 -9.66 -29.63
N SER A 71 -21.67 -9.52 -30.51
CA SER A 71 -20.73 -8.39 -30.50
C SER A 71 -21.40 -7.03 -30.75
N GLU A 72 -22.48 -7.00 -31.55
CA GLU A 72 -23.30 -5.80 -31.79
C GLU A 72 -24.41 -5.59 -30.76
N ASN A 73 -24.59 -6.54 -29.82
CA ASN A 73 -25.60 -6.40 -28.79
C ASN A 73 -25.26 -5.24 -27.84
N GLN A 74 -26.18 -4.29 -27.67
CA GLN A 74 -25.97 -3.11 -26.82
C GLN A 74 -25.61 -3.45 -25.37
N TRP A 75 -26.15 -4.54 -24.82
CA TRP A 75 -25.82 -4.97 -23.47
C TRP A 75 -24.36 -5.43 -23.38
N VAL A 76 -23.87 -6.19 -24.36
CA VAL A 76 -22.46 -6.62 -24.44
C VAL A 76 -21.54 -5.41 -24.58
N GLN A 77 -21.89 -4.44 -25.43
CA GLN A 77 -21.13 -3.20 -25.57
C GLN A 77 -21.10 -2.38 -24.26
N GLY A 78 -22.19 -2.38 -23.50
CA GLY A 78 -22.25 -1.77 -22.17
C GLY A 78 -21.30 -2.43 -21.17
N VAL A 79 -21.26 -3.77 -21.14
CA VAL A 79 -20.33 -4.53 -20.28
C VAL A 79 -18.87 -4.29 -20.67
N VAL A 80 -18.57 -4.22 -21.98
CA VAL A 80 -17.23 -3.85 -22.48
C VAL A 80 -16.86 -2.43 -22.04
N GLY A 81 -17.81 -1.48 -22.10
CA GLY A 81 -17.63 -0.12 -21.62
C GLY A 81 -17.30 -0.06 -20.13
N LEU A 82 -18.02 -0.83 -19.31
CA LEU A 82 -17.78 -0.95 -17.87
C LEU A 82 -16.37 -1.48 -17.58
N ALA A 83 -15.93 -2.52 -18.29
CA ALA A 83 -14.58 -3.06 -18.13
C ALA A 83 -13.49 -2.03 -18.49
N LYS A 84 -13.69 -1.24 -19.56
CA LYS A 84 -12.76 -0.15 -19.91
C LYS A 84 -12.70 0.93 -18.83
N GLN A 85 -13.85 1.32 -18.27
CA GLN A 85 -13.90 2.29 -17.18
C GLN A 85 -13.18 1.76 -15.94
N LEU A 86 -13.39 0.48 -15.59
CA LEU A 86 -12.68 -0.17 -14.50
C LEU A 86 -11.16 -0.12 -14.70
N SER A 87 -10.67 -0.44 -15.90
CA SER A 87 -9.24 -0.35 -16.22
C SER A 87 -8.70 1.07 -16.10
N ALA A 88 -9.47 2.09 -16.52
CA ALA A 88 -9.08 3.49 -16.37
C ALA A 88 -8.98 3.90 -14.89
N THR A 89 -9.96 3.51 -14.06
CA THR A 89 -9.93 3.77 -12.61
C THR A 89 -8.78 3.07 -11.90
N LEU A 90 -8.41 1.86 -12.32
CA LEU A 90 -7.24 1.16 -11.77
C LEU A 90 -5.93 1.88 -12.12
N ALA A 91 -5.80 2.39 -13.36
CA ALA A 91 -4.67 3.25 -13.73
C ALA A 91 -4.66 4.57 -12.93
N GLU A 92 -5.85 5.12 -12.66
CA GLU A 92 -6.21 6.12 -11.63
C GLU A 92 -5.41 5.94 -10.32
N LEU A 93 -5.50 4.71 -9.82
CA LEU A 93 -4.93 4.25 -8.54
C LEU A 93 -3.47 3.81 -8.63
N GLY A 94 -2.80 4.06 -9.76
CA GLY A 94 -1.41 3.66 -10.00
C GLY A 94 -1.22 2.17 -10.32
N VAL A 95 -2.31 1.43 -10.55
CA VAL A 95 -2.27 0.02 -10.94
C VAL A 95 -2.12 -0.07 -12.45
N THR A 96 -0.95 -0.47 -12.91
CA THR A 96 -0.65 -0.64 -14.34
C THR A 96 -0.59 -2.11 -14.71
N ARG A 97 -1.04 -2.41 -15.93
CA ARG A 97 -0.95 -3.77 -16.48
C ARG A 97 0.50 -4.05 -16.85
N ILE A 98 1.02 -5.20 -16.43
CA ILE A 98 2.34 -5.68 -16.84
C ILE A 98 2.18 -6.45 -18.14
N ASP A 99 2.84 -5.99 -19.21
CA ASP A 99 2.85 -6.71 -20.50
C ASP A 99 3.76 -7.94 -20.40
N ALA A 100 3.14 -9.12 -20.28
CA ALA A 100 3.81 -10.41 -20.28
C ALA A 100 3.82 -11.07 -21.66
N ALA A 101 4.01 -10.29 -22.73
CA ALA A 101 4.04 -10.82 -24.09
C ALA A 101 5.25 -11.77 -24.30
N PRO A 102 5.13 -12.80 -25.15
CA PRO A 102 6.24 -13.69 -25.47
C PRO A 102 7.44 -12.89 -26.01
N GLY A 103 8.60 -12.99 -25.33
CA GLY A 103 9.83 -12.27 -25.71
C GLY A 103 10.16 -11.04 -24.86
N VAL A 104 9.28 -10.61 -23.96
CA VAL A 104 9.62 -9.59 -22.95
C VAL A 104 10.59 -10.20 -21.93
N GLN A 105 11.71 -9.53 -21.66
CA GLN A 105 12.66 -9.98 -20.65
C GLN A 105 11.99 -9.99 -19.27
N PHE A 106 12.04 -11.15 -18.61
CA PHE A 106 11.52 -11.30 -17.26
C PHE A 106 12.27 -10.34 -16.32
N ASN A 107 11.51 -9.48 -15.63
CA ASN A 107 12.03 -8.62 -14.59
C ASN A 107 11.59 -9.18 -13.21
N PRO A 108 12.53 -9.69 -12.39
CA PRO A 108 12.22 -10.26 -11.08
C PRO A 108 11.51 -9.31 -10.12
N SER A 109 11.64 -7.99 -10.32
CA SER A 109 11.00 -6.97 -9.49
C SER A 109 9.49 -6.84 -9.74
N PHE A 110 8.98 -7.33 -10.88
CA PHE A 110 7.54 -7.35 -11.22
C PHE A 110 6.88 -8.70 -10.92
N SER A 111 7.68 -9.75 -10.75
CA SER A 111 7.23 -11.01 -10.19
C SER A 111 7.10 -10.81 -8.70
N SER A 112 5.92 -11.05 -8.12
CA SER A 112 5.65 -10.95 -6.69
C SER A 112 6.60 -11.82 -5.86
N SER A 113 7.79 -11.30 -5.57
CA SER A 113 8.72 -11.84 -4.59
C SER A 113 8.35 -11.28 -3.22
N SER A 114 7.11 -11.55 -2.81
CA SER A 114 6.71 -11.60 -1.42
C SER A 114 6.29 -13.04 -1.16
N ALA A 115 7.31 -13.91 -1.12
CA ALA A 115 7.17 -15.23 -0.54
C ALA A 115 7.08 -15.05 0.98
N VAL A 116 5.85 -15.24 1.50
CA VAL A 116 5.45 -15.52 2.89
C VAL A 116 5.73 -14.43 3.93
#